data_AF-A0A177AYA1-F1
#
_entry.id   AF-A0A177AYA1-F1
#
_cell.length_a   1.000
_cell.length_b   1.000
_cell.length_c   1.000
_cell.angle_alpha   90.00
_cell.angle_beta   90.00
_cell.angle_gamma   90.00
#
_symmetry.space_group_name_H-M   'P 1'
#
loop_
_entity.id
_entity.type
_entity.pdbx_description
1 polymer ?
#
loop_
_entity_poly.entity_id
_entity_poly.type
_entity_poly.pdbx_seq_one_letter_code
_entity_poly.pdbx_strand_id
1 'polypeptide(L)'
;MTILVFIGYLILNHPTIILPYFILKRLGMEIPRVSNLIIPVFGFKTLWYILLLIMSALGSIYYGYFFSFHLLHMAQFNQLIKRCIQAVTKNGDSLLWVTLYGIVFLYIYALITFAVYRELKKDEDEFFCNTMYECMLTMLHSGPISGVFEFLQSPIIQPFNQRFNKALFDIIFFIIITTIGLNIVFGIIVDTFSELRDNKWHVDTDMKASCFVCSRPSYDFEQHSTGFQYHVNKEHNQWSYVFFFIYLNEKIENDYTAIERYVHNMITNDSLDFFPLGKSLCFQSEHIEQGQSQIDSIKEEIAKLQSNQLKIMKVMQI
;
A
#
# COMPACT_ATOMS: atom_id res chain seq x y z
N MET A 1 -3.94 44.13 -5.41
CA MET A 1 -5.41 44.17 -5.24
C MET A 1 -6.18 43.34 -6.27
N THR A 2 -5.60 42.94 -7.40
CA THR A 2 -6.31 42.17 -8.44
C THR A 2 -6.24 40.64 -8.28
N ILE A 3 -5.17 40.10 -7.68
CA ILE A 3 -5.00 38.64 -7.48
C ILE A 3 -5.95 38.09 -6.40
N LEU A 4 -6.12 38.82 -5.29
CA LEU A 4 -7.02 38.42 -4.19
C LEU A 4 -8.50 38.45 -4.60
N VAL A 5 -8.89 39.40 -5.44
CA VAL A 5 -10.25 39.49 -6.00
C VAL A 5 -10.48 38.39 -7.05
N PHE A 6 -9.47 38.07 -7.86
CA PHE A 6 -9.55 36.97 -8.83
C PHE A 6 -9.63 35.61 -8.14
N ILE A 7 -8.82 35.38 -7.09
CA ILE A 7 -8.88 34.16 -6.26
C ILE A 7 -10.21 34.07 -5.52
N GLY A 8 -10.73 35.17 -4.96
CA GLY A 8 -12.04 35.22 -4.31
C GLY A 8 -13.19 34.91 -5.28
N TYR A 9 -13.13 35.44 -6.50
CA TYR A 9 -14.12 35.16 -7.55
C TYR A 9 -14.07 33.70 -8.02
N LEU A 10 -12.88 33.10 -8.11
CA LEU A 10 -12.70 31.70 -8.50
C LEU A 10 -13.15 30.72 -7.40
N ILE A 11 -13.00 31.10 -6.13
CA ILE A 11 -13.47 30.32 -4.96
C ILE A 11 -15.01 30.34 -4.84
N LEU A 12 -15.65 31.48 -5.13
CA LEU A 12 -17.09 31.65 -4.95
C LEU A 12 -17.94 31.12 -6.12
N ASN A 13 -17.40 31.06 -7.34
CA ASN A 13 -18.18 30.71 -8.54
C ASN A 13 -17.89 29.31 -9.12
N HIS A 14 -17.01 28.51 -8.51
CA HIS A 14 -16.71 27.15 -9.03
C HIS A 14 -17.40 26.06 -8.18
N PRO A 15 -18.29 25.23 -8.76
CA PRO A 15 -19.11 24.27 -8.02
C PRO A 15 -18.35 23.01 -7.54
N THR A 16 -17.01 23.03 -7.52
CA THR A 16 -16.17 21.87 -7.20
C THR A 16 -15.21 22.09 -6.03
N ILE A 17 -15.22 23.27 -5.39
CA ILE A 17 -14.35 23.55 -4.24
C ILE A 17 -15.09 23.13 -2.96
N ILE A 18 -14.92 21.87 -2.55
CA ILE A 18 -15.40 21.40 -1.25
C ILE A 18 -14.29 21.62 -0.21
N LEU A 19 -14.65 22.35 0.85
CA LEU A 19 -13.81 22.66 2.02
C LEU A 19 -13.21 21.39 2.66
N PRO A 20 -12.05 21.49 3.35
CA PRO A 20 -11.45 20.36 4.06
C PRO A 20 -12.40 19.72 5.08
N TYR A 21 -12.26 18.39 5.22
CA TYR A 21 -13.04 17.47 6.06
C TYR A 21 -13.40 17.99 7.46
N PHE A 22 -12.46 18.71 8.10
CA PHE A 22 -12.65 19.28 9.44
C PHE A 22 -13.79 20.30 9.51
N ILE A 23 -14.06 21.03 8.42
CA ILE A 23 -15.08 22.08 8.39
C ILE A 23 -16.45 21.51 8.00
N LEU A 24 -16.51 20.52 7.09
CA LEU A 24 -17.77 19.83 6.78
C LEU A 24 -18.34 19.10 8.00
N LYS A 25 -17.48 18.45 8.81
CA LYS A 25 -17.90 17.79 10.05
C LYS A 25 -18.48 18.78 11.08
N ARG A 26 -18.03 20.03 11.06
CA ARG A 26 -18.52 21.10 11.94
C ARG A 26 -19.88 21.67 11.51
N LEU A 27 -20.28 21.45 10.24
CA LEU A 27 -21.50 21.98 9.63
C LEU A 27 -22.62 20.95 9.48
N GLY A 28 -22.41 19.69 9.90
CA GLY A 28 -23.47 18.69 10.03
C GLY A 28 -24.15 18.27 8.72
N MET A 29 -23.53 18.47 7.55
CA MET A 29 -24.10 18.07 6.26
C MET A 29 -23.78 16.60 5.94
N GLU A 30 -24.77 15.87 5.42
CA GLU A 30 -24.64 14.48 4.98
C GLU A 30 -23.63 14.35 3.84
N ILE A 31 -22.86 13.26 3.88
CA ILE A 31 -21.74 12.98 2.98
C ILE A 31 -22.30 12.53 1.63
N PRO A 32 -22.17 13.30 0.53
CA PRO A 32 -22.58 12.82 -0.78
C PRO A 32 -21.67 11.65 -1.19
N ARG A 33 -22.26 10.63 -1.81
CA ARG A 33 -21.56 9.47 -2.42
C ARG A 33 -20.36 9.99 -3.20
N VAL A 34 -19.15 9.70 -2.70
CA VAL A 34 -17.91 10.13 -3.31
C VAL A 34 -17.76 9.46 -4.68
N SER A 35 -18.08 10.21 -5.73
CA SER A 35 -17.54 9.96 -7.06
C SER A 35 -16.01 9.99 -6.94
N ASN A 36 -15.33 8.93 -7.39
CA ASN A 36 -13.86 8.83 -7.42
C ASN A 36 -13.18 9.92 -8.31
N LEU A 37 -13.97 10.82 -8.93
CA LEU A 37 -13.48 12.00 -9.64
C LEU A 37 -13.31 13.25 -8.75
N ILE A 38 -13.55 13.16 -7.44
CA ILE A 38 -13.28 14.26 -6.51
C ILE A 38 -11.82 14.16 -6.06
N ILE A 39 -10.91 14.77 -6.83
CA ILE A 39 -9.50 14.83 -6.46
C ILE A 39 -9.38 15.82 -5.30
N PRO A 40 -8.96 15.40 -4.09
CA PRO A 40 -8.69 16.34 -3.02
C PRO A 40 -7.57 17.26 -3.47
N VAL A 41 -7.83 18.57 -3.53
CA VAL A 41 -6.85 19.59 -3.90
C VAL A 41 -5.58 19.48 -3.05
N PHE A 42 -5.72 19.01 -1.80
CA PHE A 42 -4.64 18.79 -0.83
C PHE A 42 -4.17 17.32 -0.75
N GLY A 43 -4.14 16.59 -1.87
CA GLY A 43 -3.51 15.26 -1.94
C GLY A 43 -1.98 15.34 -2.10
N PHE A 44 -1.25 14.34 -1.62
CA PHE A 44 0.21 14.26 -1.84
C PHE A 44 0.57 14.27 -3.34
N LYS A 45 -0.26 13.61 -4.17
CA LYS A 45 -0.10 13.60 -5.64
C LYS A 45 -0.31 14.99 -6.25
N THR A 46 -1.35 15.72 -5.84
CA THR A 46 -1.61 17.07 -6.37
C THR A 46 -0.50 18.04 -5.95
N LEU A 47 -0.03 17.97 -4.71
CA LEU A 47 1.12 18.73 -4.22
C LEU A 47 2.39 18.44 -5.03
N TRP A 48 2.65 17.18 -5.36
CA TRP A 48 3.78 16.80 -6.21
C TRP A 48 3.71 17.41 -7.61
N TYR A 49 2.54 17.38 -8.27
CA TYR A 49 2.37 17.99 -9.59
C TYR A 49 2.43 19.52 -9.55
N ILE A 50 1.90 20.15 -8.49
CA ILE A 50 2.02 21.60 -8.28
C ILE A 50 3.50 21.97 -8.09
N LEU A 51 4.25 21.19 -7.32
CA LEU A 51 5.70 21.40 -7.13
C LEU A 51 6.46 21.29 -8.46
N LEU A 52 6.15 20.30 -9.30
CA LEU A 52 6.73 20.18 -10.64
C LEU A 52 6.43 21.42 -11.50
N LEU A 53 5.19 21.91 -11.46
CA LEU A 53 4.80 23.12 -12.20
C LEU A 53 5.54 24.36 -11.69
N ILE A 54 5.70 24.51 -10.37
CA ILE A 54 6.50 25.59 -9.77
C ILE A 54 7.95 25.50 -10.22
N MET A 55 8.56 24.31 -10.17
CA MET A 55 9.96 24.11 -10.60
C MET A 55 10.15 24.37 -12.10
N SER A 56 9.13 24.06 -12.92
CA SER A 56 9.13 24.40 -14.35
C SER A 56 9.11 25.92 -14.58
N ALA A 57 8.22 26.64 -13.88
CA ALA A 57 8.13 28.09 -13.96
C ALA A 57 9.42 28.78 -13.48
N LEU A 58 9.99 28.30 -12.37
CA LEU A 58 11.29 28.80 -11.87
C LEU A 58 12.43 28.51 -12.84
N GLY A 59 12.40 27.35 -13.52
CA GLY A 59 13.34 26.97 -14.57
C GLY A 59 13.31 27.92 -15.76
N SER A 60 12.12 28.36 -16.16
CA SER A 60 11.93 29.30 -17.27
C SER A 60 12.23 30.76 -16.90
N ILE A 61 11.95 31.19 -15.65
CA ILE A 61 12.10 32.60 -15.24
C ILE A 61 13.52 32.91 -14.74
N TYR A 62 14.15 32.00 -14.00
CA TYR A 62 15.42 32.26 -13.31
C TYR A 62 16.59 31.50 -13.94
N TYR A 63 16.70 30.19 -13.66
CA TYR A 63 17.86 29.38 -14.06
C TYR A 63 17.42 27.99 -14.51
N GLY A 64 18.02 27.49 -15.59
CA GLY A 64 17.69 26.17 -16.14
C GLY A 64 17.92 24.97 -15.21
N TYR A 65 18.63 25.13 -14.08
CA TYR A 65 18.90 24.05 -13.13
C TYR A 65 17.64 23.41 -12.55
N PHE A 66 16.54 24.17 -12.41
CA PHE A 66 15.28 23.64 -11.88
C PHE A 66 14.63 22.57 -12.79
N PHE A 67 14.99 22.53 -14.08
CA PHE A 67 14.54 21.44 -14.97
C PHE A 67 15.08 20.07 -14.54
N SER A 68 16.23 20.00 -13.86
CA SER A 68 16.77 18.74 -13.33
C SER A 68 15.80 18.03 -12.37
N PHE A 69 15.01 18.80 -11.61
CA PHE A 69 14.03 18.24 -10.67
C PHE A 69 12.97 17.35 -11.37
N HIS A 70 12.68 17.60 -12.65
CA HIS A 70 11.70 16.81 -13.40
C HIS A 70 12.16 15.38 -13.64
N LEU A 71 13.48 15.10 -13.58
CA LEU A 71 14.00 13.74 -13.69
C LEU A 71 13.49 12.83 -12.56
N LEU A 72 13.20 13.38 -11.37
CA LEU A 72 12.62 12.62 -10.26
C LEU A 72 11.22 12.09 -10.58
N HIS A 73 10.48 12.73 -11.50
CA HIS A 73 9.17 12.25 -11.93
C HIS A 73 9.27 10.89 -12.65
N MET A 74 10.42 10.57 -13.27
CA MET A 74 10.64 9.28 -13.93
C MET A 74 10.44 8.09 -12.98
N ALA A 75 10.73 8.26 -11.69
CA ALA A 75 10.55 7.24 -10.66
C ALA A 75 9.09 6.75 -10.53
N GLN A 76 8.11 7.56 -10.93
CA GLN A 76 6.69 7.19 -10.84
C GLN A 76 6.24 6.22 -11.93
N PHE A 77 6.91 6.21 -13.08
CA PHE A 77 6.56 5.33 -14.20
C PHE A 77 7.14 3.92 -14.05
N ASN A 78 8.25 3.78 -13.31
CA ASN A 78 8.88 2.49 -13.09
C ASN A 78 8.36 1.83 -11.80
N GLN A 79 7.70 0.67 -11.97
CA GLN A 79 7.15 -0.10 -10.83
C GLN A 79 8.23 -0.54 -9.84
N LEU A 80 9.45 -0.82 -10.29
CA LEU A 80 10.55 -1.24 -9.43
C LEU A 80 11.00 -0.09 -8.53
N ILE A 81 11.24 1.10 -9.09
CA ILE A 81 11.66 2.28 -8.31
C ILE A 81 10.56 2.68 -7.32
N LYS A 82 9.30 2.64 -7.76
CA LYS A 82 8.16 2.90 -6.88
C LYS A 82 8.12 1.94 -5.68
N ARG A 83 8.37 0.65 -5.89
CA ARG A 83 8.45 -0.34 -4.80
C ARG A 83 9.61 -0.06 -3.84
N CYS A 84 10.77 0.34 -4.36
CA CYS A 84 11.92 0.73 -3.51
C CYS A 84 11.59 1.94 -2.63
N ILE A 85 10.91 2.96 -3.18
CA ILE A 85 10.47 4.13 -2.40
C ILE A 85 9.41 3.71 -1.36
N GLN A 86 8.47 2.84 -1.74
CA GLN A 86 7.44 2.33 -0.83
C GLN A 86 8.03 1.54 0.34
N ALA A 87 9.10 0.77 0.14
CA ALA A 87 9.77 0.05 1.23
C ALA A 87 10.26 1.02 2.32
N VAL A 88 10.97 2.08 1.93
CA VAL A 88 11.48 3.08 2.88
C VAL A 88 10.37 3.90 3.53
N THR A 89 9.32 4.24 2.77
CA THR A 89 8.25 5.13 3.25
C THR A 89 7.16 4.44 4.07
N LYS A 90 6.95 3.12 3.91
CA LYS A 90 5.88 2.38 4.61
C LYS A 90 6.09 2.37 6.13
N ASN A 91 7.30 2.13 6.59
CA ASN A 91 7.67 2.21 8.01
C ASN A 91 8.41 3.51 8.34
N GLY A 92 8.07 4.60 7.63
CA GLY A 92 8.72 5.89 7.75
C GLY A 92 8.65 6.48 9.18
N ASP A 93 7.56 6.23 9.91
CA ASP A 93 7.40 6.68 11.29
C ASP A 93 8.46 6.07 12.21
N SER A 94 8.63 4.74 12.14
CA SER A 94 9.65 4.03 12.92
C SER A 94 11.06 4.52 12.57
N LEU A 95 11.35 4.71 11.27
CA LEU A 95 12.62 5.23 10.80
C LEU A 95 12.88 6.66 11.32
N LEU A 96 11.85 7.50 11.33
CA LEU A 96 11.92 8.87 11.84
C LEU A 96 12.22 8.89 13.35
N TRP A 97 11.52 8.08 14.15
CA TRP A 97 11.77 7.99 15.59
C TRP A 97 13.18 7.48 15.91
N VAL A 98 13.67 6.45 15.20
CA VAL A 98 15.03 5.95 15.37
C VAL A 98 16.06 7.02 15.00
N THR A 99 15.85 7.75 13.89
CA THR A 99 16.75 8.82 13.46
C THR A 99 16.75 9.97 14.47
N LEU A 100 15.59 10.39 14.96
CA LEU A 100 15.46 11.44 15.98
C LEU A 100 16.18 11.04 17.27
N TYR A 101 16.01 9.79 17.71
CA TYR A 101 16.70 9.28 18.89
C TYR A 101 18.22 9.21 18.67
N GLY A 102 18.67 8.84 17.46
CA GLY A 102 20.08 8.93 17.06
C GLY A 102 20.64 10.34 17.15
N ILE A 103 19.89 11.36 16.73
CA ILE A 103 20.28 12.77 16.87
C ILE A 103 20.43 13.18 18.34
N VAL A 104 19.56 12.68 19.23
CA VAL A 104 19.68 12.93 20.68
C VAL A 104 20.98 12.34 21.24
N PHE A 105 21.37 11.12 20.85
CA PHE A 105 22.66 10.57 21.26
C PHE A 105 23.84 11.37 20.70
N LEU A 106 23.79 11.73 19.41
CA LEU A 106 24.83 12.56 18.79
C LEU A 106 24.98 13.92 19.50
N TYR A 107 23.87 14.50 19.95
CA TYR A 107 23.87 15.72 20.75
C TYR A 107 24.59 15.52 22.09
N ILE A 108 24.34 14.41 22.81
CA ILE A 108 25.04 14.09 24.07
C ILE A 108 26.55 13.96 23.82
N TYR A 109 26.94 13.27 22.74
CA TYR A 109 28.35 13.14 22.33
C TYR A 109 28.99 14.49 21.96
N ALA A 110 28.25 15.36 21.29
CA ALA A 110 28.70 16.72 20.97
C ALA A 110 28.92 17.54 22.24
N LEU A 111 28.04 17.41 23.24
CA LEU A 111 28.13 18.10 24.52
C LEU A 111 29.36 17.66 25.32
N ILE A 112 29.62 16.35 25.38
CA ILE A 112 30.82 15.80 26.03
C ILE A 112 32.08 16.25 25.30
N THR A 113 32.09 16.20 23.96
CA THR A 113 33.18 16.70 23.13
C THR A 113 33.48 18.19 23.41
N PHE A 114 32.45 19.02 23.44
CA PHE A 114 32.57 20.45 23.72
C PHE A 114 33.07 20.74 25.15
N ALA A 115 32.60 19.98 26.14
CA ALA A 115 32.95 20.20 27.54
C ALA A 115 34.38 19.72 27.89
N VAL A 116 34.82 18.60 27.32
CA VAL A 116 36.07 17.93 27.73
C VAL A 116 37.20 18.12 26.71
N TYR A 117 36.89 18.11 25.42
CA TYR A 117 37.91 18.02 24.35
C TYR A 117 38.12 19.31 23.57
N ARG A 118 37.30 20.36 23.80
CA ARG A 118 37.45 21.66 23.13
C ARG A 118 38.81 22.31 23.38
N GLU A 119 39.27 22.32 24.64
CA GLU A 119 40.53 22.97 25.00
C GLU A 119 41.75 22.24 24.45
N LEU A 120 41.63 20.92 24.23
CA LEU A 120 42.73 20.10 23.72
C LEU A 120 43.04 20.32 22.24
N LYS A 121 42.09 20.86 21.47
CA LYS A 121 42.23 21.07 20.02
C LYS A 121 42.34 22.54 19.60
N LYS A 122 42.20 23.46 20.56
CA LYS A 122 42.24 24.91 20.34
C LYS A 122 43.56 25.40 19.74
N ASP A 123 44.66 24.68 19.96
CA ASP A 123 46.00 25.07 19.54
C ASP A 123 46.37 24.63 18.11
N GLU A 124 45.65 23.66 17.52
CA GLU A 124 45.93 23.15 16.15
C GLU A 124 44.91 23.67 15.11
N ASP A 125 43.64 23.80 15.48
CA ASP A 125 42.56 24.25 14.58
C ASP A 125 41.73 25.37 15.25
N GLU A 126 41.99 26.64 14.89
CA GLU A 126 41.24 27.81 15.41
C GLU A 126 39.71 27.74 15.17
N PHE A 127 39.25 26.91 14.23
CA PHE A 127 37.84 26.78 13.83
C PHE A 127 37.13 25.54 14.40
N PHE A 128 37.79 24.75 15.26
CA PHE A 128 37.18 23.52 15.76
C PHE A 128 36.30 23.74 17.00
N CYS A 129 34.98 23.52 16.86
CA CYS A 129 34.03 23.46 17.98
C CYS A 129 34.08 24.69 18.94
N ASN A 130 34.13 25.93 18.42
CA ASN A 130 34.12 27.11 19.28
C ASN A 130 32.75 27.34 19.93
N THR A 131 31.69 27.11 19.16
CA THR A 131 30.31 27.12 19.66
C THR A 131 29.77 25.70 19.81
N MET A 132 28.81 25.53 20.74
CA MET A 132 28.12 24.26 20.94
C MET A 132 27.39 23.80 19.66
N TYR A 133 26.87 24.74 18.88
CA TYR A 133 26.23 24.49 17.58
C TYR A 133 27.22 23.97 16.53
N GLU A 134 28.39 24.58 16.39
CA GLU A 134 29.45 24.07 15.49
C GLU A 134 29.85 22.63 15.84
N CYS A 135 29.93 22.33 17.14
CA CYS A 135 30.29 20.99 17.59
C CYS A 135 29.18 19.97 17.34
N MET A 136 27.92 20.36 17.52
CA MET A 136 26.78 19.54 17.12
C MET A 136 26.77 19.27 15.62
N LEU A 137 26.99 20.29 14.78
CA LEU A 137 27.03 20.12 13.33
C LEU A 137 28.18 19.21 12.90
N THR A 138 29.35 19.37 13.53
CA THR A 138 30.52 18.53 13.29
C THR A 138 30.25 17.09 13.70
N MET A 139 29.62 16.84 14.85
CA MET A 139 29.24 15.48 15.27
C MET A 139 28.20 14.86 14.35
N LEU A 140 27.20 15.63 13.92
CA LEU A 140 26.13 15.14 13.07
C LEU A 140 26.64 14.74 11.69
N HIS A 141 27.57 15.50 11.13
CA HIS A 141 28.15 15.24 9.82
C HIS A 141 29.30 14.22 9.88
N SER A 142 30.37 14.56 10.61
CA SER A 142 31.61 13.78 10.57
C SER A 142 31.58 12.56 11.49
N GLY A 143 30.75 12.57 12.54
CA GLY A 143 30.62 11.44 13.47
C GLY A 143 30.19 10.15 12.77
N PRO A 144 28.99 10.07 12.16
CA PRO A 144 28.53 8.85 11.50
C PRO A 144 29.34 8.45 10.27
N ILE A 145 29.88 9.41 9.51
CA ILE A 145 30.54 9.17 8.21
C ILE A 145 32.00 8.77 8.37
N SER A 146 32.76 9.56 9.12
CA SER A 146 34.23 9.45 9.26
C SER A 146 34.63 8.90 10.64
N GLY A 147 33.71 8.93 11.61
CA GLY A 147 33.97 8.47 12.96
C GLY A 147 34.59 9.56 13.82
N VAL A 148 34.39 9.45 15.14
CA VAL A 148 34.93 10.42 16.12
C VAL A 148 36.45 10.40 16.19
N PHE A 149 37.08 9.26 15.89
CA PHE A 149 38.53 9.13 15.94
C PHE A 149 39.27 10.05 14.96
N GLU A 150 38.77 10.19 13.74
CA GLU A 150 39.49 10.85 12.64
C GLU A 150 39.57 12.37 12.81
N PHE A 151 38.46 13.02 13.18
CA PHE A 151 38.45 14.48 13.32
C PHE A 151 38.86 14.96 14.74
N LEU A 152 38.77 14.10 15.77
CA LEU A 152 39.20 14.39 17.15
C LEU A 152 40.54 13.68 17.41
N GLN A 153 41.54 14.03 16.61
CA GLN A 153 42.89 13.51 16.76
C GLN A 153 43.52 14.07 18.05
N SER A 154 44.04 13.17 18.89
CA SER A 154 44.70 13.56 20.14
C SER A 154 46.13 14.05 19.85
N PRO A 155 46.59 15.14 20.48
CA PRO A 155 48.01 15.49 20.44
C PRO A 155 48.85 14.36 21.05
N ILE A 156 50.06 14.16 20.52
CA ILE A 156 50.95 13.01 20.79
C ILE A 156 51.39 12.93 22.28
N ILE A 157 51.27 14.04 23.03
CA ILE A 157 51.86 14.23 24.36
C ILE A 157 50.78 14.24 25.46
N GLN A 158 49.92 13.22 25.53
CA GLN A 158 48.95 13.08 26.63
C GLN A 158 49.28 11.91 27.56
N PRO A 159 49.02 12.04 28.89
CA PRO A 159 49.16 10.95 29.84
C PRO A 159 48.30 9.74 29.44
N PHE A 160 48.80 8.53 29.71
CA PHE A 160 48.16 7.27 29.31
C PHE A 160 46.68 7.19 29.73
N ASN A 161 46.32 7.72 30.90
CA ASN A 161 44.93 7.73 31.38
C ASN A 161 43.98 8.53 30.49
N GLN A 162 44.39 9.69 29.97
CA GLN A 162 43.56 10.49 29.07
C GLN A 162 43.43 9.83 27.69
N ARG A 163 44.51 9.23 27.20
CA ARG A 163 44.50 8.42 25.97
C ARG A 163 43.55 7.23 26.09
N PHE A 164 43.55 6.54 27.23
CA PHE A 164 42.64 5.43 27.49
C PHE A 164 41.17 5.89 27.50
N ASN A 165 40.86 6.99 28.20
CA ASN A 165 39.51 7.55 28.24
C ASN A 165 39.01 7.97 26.85
N LYS A 166 39.87 8.58 26.03
CA LYS A 166 39.54 8.93 24.64
C LYS A 166 39.31 7.69 23.78
N ALA A 167 40.18 6.68 23.88
CA ALA A 167 40.01 5.44 23.13
C ALA A 167 38.69 4.73 23.50
N LEU A 168 38.34 4.70 24.80
CA LEU A 168 37.06 4.16 25.25
C LEU A 168 35.87 4.97 24.69
N PHE A 169 35.96 6.31 24.69
CA PHE A 169 34.94 7.18 24.13
C PHE A 169 34.70 6.92 22.62
N ASP A 170 35.78 6.76 21.85
CA ASP A 170 35.72 6.49 20.41
C ASP A 170 35.13 5.10 20.11
N ILE A 171 35.53 4.09 20.88
CA ILE A 171 35.01 2.71 20.73
C ILE A 171 33.52 2.65 21.05
N ILE A 172 33.07 3.30 22.14
CA ILE A 172 31.65 3.32 22.51
C ILE A 172 30.84 4.03 21.42
N PHE A 173 31.34 5.15 20.88
CA PHE A 173 30.67 5.84 19.77
C PHE A 173 30.51 4.93 18.54
N PHE A 174 31.59 4.25 18.14
CA PHE A 174 31.61 3.37 16.97
C PHE A 174 30.63 2.19 17.13
N ILE A 175 30.54 1.60 18.32
CA ILE A 175 29.61 0.50 18.59
C ILE A 175 28.17 1.00 18.58
N ILE A 176 27.85 2.07 19.32
CA ILE A 176 26.47 2.51 19.51
C ILE A 176 25.90 3.18 18.24
N ILE A 177 26.59 4.19 17.70
CA ILE A 177 26.05 5.01 16.62
C ILE A 177 26.26 4.35 15.26
N THR A 178 27.50 3.94 14.97
CA THR A 178 27.85 3.42 13.64
C THR A 178 27.41 1.97 13.49
N THR A 179 27.77 1.09 14.42
CA THR A 179 27.49 -0.35 14.28
C THR A 179 26.02 -0.66 14.59
N ILE A 180 25.52 -0.34 15.79
CA ILE A 180 24.15 -0.68 16.19
C ILE A 180 23.14 0.24 15.47
N GLY A 181 23.35 1.56 15.48
CA GLY A 181 22.43 2.53 14.89
C GLY A 181 22.16 2.31 13.40
N LEU A 182 23.21 2.25 12.56
CA LEU A 182 23.04 2.02 11.12
C LEU A 182 22.44 0.64 10.83
N ASN A 183 22.85 -0.41 11.55
CA ASN A 183 22.29 -1.75 11.35
C ASN A 183 20.81 -1.86 11.75
N ILE A 184 20.35 -1.10 12.75
CA ILE A 184 18.92 -0.99 13.06
C ILE A 184 18.17 -0.33 11.90
N VAL A 185 18.69 0.78 11.36
CA VAL A 185 18.08 1.46 10.20
C VAL A 185 18.00 0.52 8.99
N PHE A 186 19.10 -0.16 8.64
CA PHE A 186 19.10 -1.15 7.57
C PHE A 186 18.17 -2.32 7.86
N GLY A 187 18.11 -2.80 9.10
CA GLY A 187 17.20 -3.85 9.53
C GLY A 187 15.74 -3.48 9.28
N ILE A 188 15.30 -2.30 9.72
CA ILE A 188 13.93 -1.80 9.49
C ILE A 188 13.62 -1.76 7.98
N ILE A 189 14.56 -1.29 7.16
CA ILE A 189 14.38 -1.23 5.71
C ILE A 189 14.28 -2.64 5.12
N VAL A 190 15.15 -3.58 5.49
CA VAL A 190 15.12 -4.97 4.98
C VAL A 190 13.83 -5.69 5.39
N ASP A 191 13.35 -5.45 6.60
CA ASP A 191 12.09 -6.01 7.09
C ASP A 191 10.89 -5.49 6.26
N THR A 192 10.86 -4.20 5.92
CA THR A 192 9.82 -3.64 5.04
C THR A 192 9.83 -4.28 3.65
N PHE A 193 11.01 -4.55 3.09
CA PHE A 193 11.14 -5.21 1.79
C PHE A 193 10.60 -6.64 1.84
N SER A 194 10.89 -7.36 2.91
CA SER A 194 10.38 -8.70 3.13
C SER A 194 8.86 -8.70 3.26
N GLU A 195 8.31 -7.79 4.07
CA GLU A 195 6.86 -7.67 4.26
C GLU A 195 6.12 -7.30 2.95
N LEU A 196 6.66 -6.38 2.13
CA LEU A 196 6.07 -6.04 0.83
C LEU A 196 6.10 -7.21 -0.15
N ARG A 197 7.15 -8.02 -0.13
CA ARG A 197 7.26 -9.24 -0.95
C ARG A 197 6.22 -10.27 -0.50
N ASP A 198 6.12 -10.50 0.80
CA ASP A 198 5.23 -11.51 1.36
C ASP A 198 3.76 -11.12 1.12
N ASN A 199 3.40 -9.85 1.31
CA ASN A 199 2.06 -9.34 0.95
C ASN A 199 1.71 -9.58 -0.53
N LYS A 200 2.66 -9.34 -1.45
CA LYS A 200 2.42 -9.61 -2.88
C LYS A 200 2.24 -11.10 -3.15
N TRP A 201 3.05 -11.93 -2.50
CA TRP A 201 2.98 -13.38 -2.63
C TRP A 201 1.66 -13.93 -2.08
N HIS A 202 1.18 -13.43 -0.93
CA HIS A 202 -0.11 -13.80 -0.34
C HIS A 202 -1.26 -13.50 -1.31
N VAL A 203 -1.33 -12.26 -1.82
CA VAL A 203 -2.38 -11.87 -2.78
C VAL A 203 -2.35 -12.75 -4.04
N ASP A 204 -1.16 -13.01 -4.61
CA ASP A 204 -1.04 -13.86 -5.80
C ASP A 204 -1.39 -15.33 -5.53
N THR A 205 -1.13 -15.80 -4.32
CA THR A 205 -1.45 -17.16 -3.91
C THR A 205 -2.95 -17.31 -3.71
N ASP A 206 -3.59 -16.37 -3.00
CA ASP A 206 -5.04 -16.38 -2.75
C ASP A 206 -5.84 -16.31 -4.06
N MET A 207 -5.40 -15.47 -5.02
CA MET A 207 -6.01 -15.36 -6.34
C MET A 207 -5.92 -16.64 -7.17
N LYS A 208 -4.97 -17.54 -6.87
CA LYS A 208 -4.82 -18.85 -7.53
C LYS A 208 -5.47 -19.98 -6.74
N ALA A 209 -5.57 -19.83 -5.43
CA ALA A 209 -6.08 -20.84 -4.52
C ALA A 209 -7.61 -20.86 -4.48
N SER A 210 -8.27 -19.72 -4.69
CA SER A 210 -9.73 -19.62 -4.63
C SER A 210 -10.30 -18.61 -5.62
N CYS A 211 -11.56 -18.80 -6.03
CA CYS A 211 -12.26 -17.86 -6.88
C CYS A 211 -12.67 -16.60 -6.09
N PHE A 212 -12.39 -15.42 -6.65
CA PHE A 212 -12.72 -14.13 -6.04
C PHE A 212 -14.23 -13.94 -5.78
N VAL A 213 -15.10 -14.48 -6.63
CA VAL A 213 -16.55 -14.23 -6.58
C VAL A 213 -17.29 -15.23 -5.70
N CYS A 214 -17.01 -16.53 -5.85
CA CYS A 214 -17.73 -17.58 -5.13
C CYS A 214 -16.96 -18.17 -3.94
N SER A 215 -15.70 -17.76 -3.73
CA SER A 215 -14.83 -18.24 -2.64
C SER A 215 -14.61 -19.75 -2.59
N ARG A 216 -14.85 -20.46 -3.69
CA ARG A 216 -14.54 -21.89 -3.83
C ARG A 216 -13.07 -22.09 -4.17
N PRO A 217 -12.42 -23.12 -3.61
CA PRO A 217 -11.02 -23.40 -3.87
C PRO A 217 -10.82 -23.93 -5.30
N SER A 218 -9.64 -23.71 -5.86
CA SER A 218 -9.30 -24.08 -7.24
C SER A 218 -9.36 -25.58 -7.50
N TYR A 219 -9.00 -26.42 -6.52
CA TYR A 219 -9.00 -27.87 -6.66
C TYR A 219 -10.40 -28.45 -6.93
N ASP A 220 -11.47 -27.84 -6.41
CA ASP A 220 -12.86 -28.27 -6.67
C ASP A 220 -13.16 -28.22 -8.18
N PHE A 221 -12.63 -27.20 -8.87
CA PHE A 221 -12.84 -26.98 -10.30
C PHE A 221 -11.90 -27.81 -11.17
N GLU A 222 -10.70 -28.13 -10.70
CA GLU A 222 -9.80 -29.01 -11.44
C GLU A 222 -10.33 -30.44 -11.56
N GLN A 223 -11.14 -30.87 -10.59
CA GLN A 223 -11.69 -32.22 -10.55
C GLN A 223 -13.02 -32.39 -11.32
N HIS A 224 -13.85 -31.34 -11.41
CA HIS A 224 -15.27 -31.44 -11.82
C HIS A 224 -15.68 -30.38 -12.86
N SER A 225 -14.73 -29.74 -13.57
CA SER A 225 -15.08 -28.70 -14.55
C SER A 225 -14.09 -28.58 -15.70
N THR A 226 -14.37 -27.67 -16.62
CA THR A 226 -13.49 -27.22 -17.72
C THR A 226 -12.20 -26.51 -17.24
N GLY A 227 -11.97 -26.46 -15.92
CA GLY A 227 -10.76 -25.97 -15.27
C GLY A 227 -10.95 -24.62 -14.57
N PHE A 228 -10.19 -24.39 -13.50
CA PHE A 228 -10.28 -23.16 -12.70
C PHE A 228 -10.13 -21.88 -13.53
N GLN A 229 -9.21 -21.88 -14.49
CA GLN A 229 -8.97 -20.72 -15.35
C GLN A 229 -10.13 -20.43 -16.32
N TYR A 230 -10.89 -21.44 -16.74
CA TYR A 230 -12.11 -21.22 -17.52
C TYR A 230 -13.18 -20.57 -16.64
N HIS A 231 -13.41 -21.13 -15.44
CA HIS A 231 -14.37 -20.63 -14.47
C HIS A 231 -14.13 -19.14 -14.15
N VAL A 232 -12.90 -18.74 -13.81
CA VAL A 232 -12.58 -17.33 -13.50
C VAL A 232 -12.72 -16.40 -14.71
N ASN A 233 -12.38 -16.86 -15.92
CA ASN A 233 -12.39 -15.97 -17.09
C ASN A 233 -13.75 -15.84 -17.78
N LYS A 234 -14.58 -16.89 -17.75
CA LYS A 234 -15.85 -16.98 -18.49
C LYS A 234 -17.08 -16.92 -17.62
N GLU A 235 -17.06 -17.56 -16.46
CA GLU A 235 -18.22 -17.56 -15.54
C GLU A 235 -18.11 -16.42 -14.52
N HIS A 236 -17.02 -16.39 -13.76
CA HIS A 236 -16.80 -15.46 -12.65
C HIS A 236 -15.71 -14.43 -12.95
N ASN A 237 -15.84 -13.75 -14.09
CA ASN A 237 -14.94 -12.67 -14.45
C ASN A 237 -15.26 -11.41 -13.64
N GLN A 238 -14.33 -11.02 -12.76
CA GLN A 238 -14.47 -9.83 -11.90
C GLN A 238 -14.82 -8.54 -12.68
N TRP A 239 -14.31 -8.37 -13.90
CA TRP A 239 -14.56 -7.18 -14.69
C TRP A 239 -15.97 -7.14 -15.26
N SER A 240 -16.55 -8.30 -15.59
CA SER A 240 -17.93 -8.39 -16.05
C SER A 240 -18.92 -7.91 -14.97
N TYR A 241 -18.64 -8.19 -13.70
CA TYR A 241 -19.43 -7.65 -12.57
C TYR A 241 -19.32 -6.12 -12.49
N VAL A 242 -18.11 -5.56 -12.63
CA VAL A 242 -17.92 -4.11 -12.65
C VAL A 242 -18.66 -3.45 -13.82
N PHE A 243 -18.57 -4.03 -15.02
CA PHE A 243 -19.31 -3.54 -16.18
C PHE A 243 -20.82 -3.63 -16.00
N PHE A 244 -21.31 -4.68 -15.32
CA PHE A 244 -22.73 -4.80 -15.00
C PHE A 244 -23.20 -3.71 -14.02
N PHE A 245 -22.40 -3.34 -13.02
CA PHE A 245 -22.75 -2.22 -12.13
C PHE A 245 -22.78 -0.88 -12.86
N ILE A 246 -21.82 -0.63 -13.75
CA ILE A 246 -21.82 0.58 -14.60
C ILE A 246 -23.06 0.57 -15.50
N TYR A 247 -23.37 -0.56 -16.13
CA TYR A 247 -24.55 -0.73 -16.98
C TYR A 247 -25.86 -0.45 -16.24
N LEU A 248 -26.02 -0.99 -15.02
CA LEU A 248 -27.21 -0.72 -14.20
C LEU A 248 -27.31 0.77 -13.86
N ASN A 249 -26.20 1.43 -13.54
CA ASN A 249 -26.20 2.83 -13.14
C ASN A 249 -26.45 3.80 -14.32
N GLU A 250 -26.11 3.43 -15.55
CA GLU A 250 -26.36 4.24 -16.76
C GLU A 250 -27.75 4.02 -17.36
N LYS A 251 -28.35 2.84 -17.13
CA LYS A 251 -29.63 2.47 -17.71
C LYS A 251 -30.79 3.13 -16.95
N ILE A 252 -31.85 3.49 -17.69
CA ILE A 252 -33.07 4.10 -17.12
C ILE A 252 -33.82 3.04 -16.30
N GLU A 253 -34.24 3.39 -15.08
CA GLU A 253 -34.86 2.46 -14.12
C GLU A 253 -36.13 1.76 -14.64
N ASN A 254 -36.89 2.43 -15.52
CA ASN A 254 -38.11 1.87 -16.11
C ASN A 254 -37.83 0.74 -17.12
N ASP A 255 -36.64 0.71 -17.70
CA ASP A 255 -36.24 -0.29 -18.71
C ASP A 255 -35.52 -1.50 -18.08
N TYR A 256 -35.45 -1.56 -16.75
CA TYR A 256 -34.85 -2.70 -16.06
C TYR A 256 -35.64 -3.97 -16.32
N THR A 257 -34.91 -5.03 -16.67
CA THR A 257 -35.47 -6.39 -16.63
C THR A 257 -35.75 -6.80 -15.18
N ALA A 258 -36.54 -7.86 -14.98
CA ALA A 258 -36.87 -8.33 -13.63
C ALA A 258 -35.62 -8.64 -12.77
N ILE A 259 -34.60 -9.23 -13.40
CA ILE A 259 -33.34 -9.59 -12.73
C ILE A 259 -32.52 -8.33 -12.42
N GLU A 260 -32.42 -7.39 -13.37
CA GLU A 260 -31.72 -6.13 -13.17
C GLU A 260 -32.34 -5.32 -12.03
N ARG A 261 -33.68 -5.22 -11.99
CA ARG A 261 -34.39 -4.53 -10.92
C ARG A 261 -34.21 -5.22 -9.57
N TYR A 262 -34.16 -6.55 -9.54
CA TYR A 262 -33.84 -7.29 -8.33
C TYR A 262 -32.45 -6.93 -7.81
N VAL A 263 -31.42 -6.95 -8.66
CA VAL A 263 -30.05 -6.60 -8.27
C VAL A 263 -29.94 -5.12 -7.87
N HIS A 264 -30.58 -4.21 -8.61
CA HIS A 264 -30.61 -2.78 -8.30
C HIS A 264 -31.22 -2.51 -6.92
N ASN A 265 -32.32 -3.18 -6.58
CA ASN A 265 -32.95 -3.07 -5.26
C ASN A 265 -32.04 -3.59 -4.15
N MET A 266 -31.34 -4.72 -4.38
CA MET A 266 -30.37 -5.25 -3.42
C MET A 266 -29.20 -4.28 -3.19
N ILE A 267 -28.65 -3.71 -4.26
CA ILE A 267 -27.59 -2.68 -4.17
C ILE A 267 -28.09 -1.44 -3.42
N THR A 268 -29.31 -1.00 -3.68
CA THR A 268 -29.91 0.17 -3.00
C THR A 268 -30.11 -0.07 -1.50
N ASN A 269 -30.38 -1.32 -1.11
CA ASN A 269 -30.53 -1.77 0.27
C ASN A 269 -29.21 -2.20 0.92
N ASP A 270 -28.07 -2.00 0.25
CA ASP A 270 -26.72 -2.40 0.70
C ASP A 270 -26.59 -3.91 1.03
N SER A 271 -27.34 -4.76 0.31
CA SER A 271 -27.28 -6.21 0.45
C SER A 271 -26.47 -6.87 -0.68
N LEU A 272 -25.62 -7.83 -0.31
CA LEU A 272 -24.68 -8.51 -1.21
C LEU A 272 -25.10 -9.95 -1.56
N ASP A 273 -26.33 -10.34 -1.22
CA ASP A 273 -26.82 -11.72 -1.33
C ASP A 273 -26.95 -12.22 -2.78
N PHE A 274 -26.92 -11.31 -3.76
CA PHE A 274 -26.94 -11.68 -5.18
C PHE A 274 -25.61 -12.29 -5.65
N PHE A 275 -24.52 -12.16 -4.90
CA PHE A 275 -23.26 -12.83 -5.23
C PHE A 275 -23.37 -14.34 -4.98
N PRO A 276 -22.85 -15.19 -5.89
CA PRO A 276 -22.96 -16.64 -5.81
C PRO A 276 -21.94 -17.24 -4.82
N LEU A 277 -22.03 -16.89 -3.54
CA LEU A 277 -21.14 -17.42 -2.50
C LEU A 277 -21.28 -18.94 -2.38
N GLY A 278 -20.18 -19.65 -2.54
CA GLY A 278 -20.12 -21.11 -2.49
C GLY A 278 -20.87 -21.83 -3.61
N LYS A 279 -21.38 -21.12 -4.62
CA LYS A 279 -22.18 -21.66 -5.74
C LYS A 279 -21.49 -21.38 -7.08
N SER A 280 -21.62 -22.30 -8.03
CA SER A 280 -21.20 -22.07 -9.42
C SER A 280 -22.13 -22.84 -10.37
N LEU A 281 -22.15 -22.40 -11.64
CA LEU A 281 -22.94 -23.03 -12.68
C LEU A 281 -22.46 -24.45 -12.98
N CYS A 282 -21.13 -24.66 -13.04
CA CYS A 282 -20.53 -25.98 -13.27
C CYS A 282 -21.04 -27.06 -12.31
N PHE A 283 -21.11 -26.77 -11.01
CA PHE A 283 -21.59 -27.75 -10.02
C PHE A 283 -23.11 -27.95 -10.07
N GLN A 284 -23.86 -26.90 -10.43
CA GLN A 284 -25.31 -27.05 -10.61
C GLN A 284 -25.63 -27.92 -11.83
N SER A 285 -24.91 -27.78 -12.94
CA SER A 285 -25.12 -28.65 -14.11
C SER A 285 -24.83 -30.11 -13.81
N GLU A 286 -23.75 -30.42 -13.09
CA GLU A 286 -23.44 -31.81 -12.70
C GLU A 286 -24.52 -32.41 -11.80
N HIS A 287 -24.99 -31.67 -10.80
CA HIS A 287 -26.07 -32.14 -9.94
C HIS A 287 -27.38 -32.42 -10.71
N ILE A 288 -27.68 -31.61 -11.72
CA ILE A 288 -28.86 -31.81 -12.57
C ILE A 288 -28.68 -33.06 -13.45
N GLU A 289 -27.52 -33.23 -14.09
CA GLU A 289 -27.23 -34.42 -14.92
C GLU A 289 -27.22 -35.71 -14.09
N GLN A 290 -26.64 -35.67 -12.89
CA GLN A 290 -26.62 -36.79 -11.97
C GLN A 290 -28.03 -37.14 -11.48
N GLY A 291 -28.87 -36.14 -11.16
CA GLY A 291 -30.27 -36.36 -10.83
C GLY A 291 -31.08 -36.96 -11.99
N GLN A 292 -30.85 -36.49 -13.21
CA GLN A 292 -31.52 -36.99 -14.41
C GLN A 292 -31.18 -38.47 -14.66
N SER A 293 -29.90 -38.83 -14.58
CA SER A 293 -29.45 -40.23 -14.75
C SER A 293 -30.02 -41.19 -13.68
N GLN A 294 -30.15 -40.74 -12.43
CA GLN A 294 -30.79 -41.52 -11.37
C GLN A 294 -32.29 -41.72 -11.61
N ILE A 295 -32.98 -40.69 -12.11
CA ILE A 295 -34.39 -40.81 -12.46
C ILE A 295 -34.59 -41.81 -13.61
N ASP A 296 -33.72 -41.78 -14.60
CA ASP A 296 -33.83 -42.67 -15.76
C ASP A 296 -33.50 -44.13 -15.40
N SER A 297 -32.54 -44.39 -14.51
CA SER A 297 -32.29 -45.74 -13.99
C SER A 297 -33.48 -46.29 -13.19
N ILE A 298 -34.10 -45.47 -12.34
CA ILE A 298 -35.31 -45.84 -11.58
C ILE A 298 -36.48 -46.15 -12.53
N LYS A 299 -36.68 -45.34 -13.59
CA LYS A 299 -37.72 -45.61 -14.59
C LYS A 299 -37.51 -46.96 -15.27
N GLU A 300 -36.28 -47.31 -15.59
CA GLU A 300 -35.96 -48.60 -16.23
C GLU A 300 -36.24 -49.78 -15.30
N GLU A 301 -35.93 -49.63 -14.01
CA GLU A 301 -36.22 -50.64 -12.98
C GLU A 301 -37.73 -50.82 -12.76
N ILE A 302 -38.48 -49.72 -12.72
CA ILE A 302 -39.96 -49.75 -12.66
C ILE A 302 -40.54 -50.45 -13.89
N ALA A 303 -40.03 -50.17 -15.10
CA ALA A 303 -40.49 -50.82 -16.32
C ALA A 303 -40.26 -52.34 -16.28
N LYS A 304 -39.10 -52.79 -15.76
CA LYS A 304 -38.80 -54.21 -15.54
C LYS A 304 -39.78 -54.84 -14.55
N LEU A 305 -40.05 -54.18 -13.42
CA LEU A 305 -41.00 -54.66 -12.41
C LEU A 305 -42.42 -54.76 -12.97
N GLN A 306 -42.90 -53.76 -13.72
CA GLN A 306 -44.20 -53.80 -14.38
C GLN A 306 -44.30 -54.95 -15.38
N SER A 307 -43.25 -55.19 -16.17
CA SER A 307 -43.23 -56.31 -17.12
C SER A 307 -43.30 -57.68 -16.41
N ASN A 308 -42.64 -57.81 -15.26
CA ASN A 308 -42.67 -59.02 -14.44
C ASN A 308 -44.04 -59.22 -13.79
N GLN A 309 -44.68 -58.16 -13.28
CA GLN A 309 -46.06 -58.21 -12.77
C GLN A 309 -47.05 -58.64 -13.86
N LEU A 310 -46.89 -58.15 -15.09
CA LEU A 310 -47.73 -58.53 -16.23
C LEU A 310 -47.54 -59.99 -16.65
N LYS A 311 -46.31 -60.51 -16.56
CA LYS A 311 -46.04 -61.95 -16.74
C LYS A 311 -46.70 -62.78 -15.64
N ILE A 312 -46.60 -62.36 -14.38
CA ILE A 312 -47.21 -63.06 -13.24
C ILE A 312 -48.74 -63.07 -13.35
N MET A 313 -49.37 -61.96 -13.70
CA MET A 313 -50.83 -61.90 -13.92
C MET A 313 -51.29 -62.83 -15.04
N LYS A 314 -50.52 -62.97 -16.13
CA LYS A 314 -50.84 -63.92 -17.21
C LYS A 314 -50.73 -65.38 -16.77
N VAL A 315 -49.85 -65.68 -15.81
CA VAL A 315 -49.69 -67.04 -15.26
C VAL A 315 -50.79 -67.38 -14.26
N MET A 316 -51.36 -66.40 -13.55
CA MET A 316 -52.47 -66.60 -12.60
C MET A 316 -53.87 -66.69 -13.25
N GLN A 317 -54.01 -66.43 -14.56
CA GLN A 317 -55.29 -66.51 -15.30
C GLN A 317 -55.52 -67.88 -15.99
N ILE A 318 -54.77 -68.92 -15.62
CA ILE A 318 -54.95 -70.33 -16.04
C ILE A 318 -55.34 -71.13 -14.81
#